data_AF-A0A3A9Z700-F1
#
_entry.id   AF-A0A3A9Z700-F1
#
_cell.length_a   1.000
_cell.length_b   1.000
_cell.length_c   1.000
_cell.angle_alpha   90.00
_cell.angle_beta   90.00
_cell.angle_gamma   90.00
#
_symmetry.space_group_name_H-M   'P 1'
#
loop_
_entity.id
_entity.type
_entity.pdbx_description
1 polymer ?
#
loop_
_entity_poly.entity_id
_entity_poly.type
_entity_poly.pdbx_seq_one_letter_code
_entity_poly.pdbx_strand_id
1 'polypeptide(L)'
;MGDGTVGDGATGEWPGAEAAAAGHPAAVHPAAGRPAAGRSGGEEEPGGAWAAEEWTVPAAIGRRYAAVSGDRNPIHLHPLTARPFGFRRALAHGMWTKARCLAALAERGALPEEFTVTVTFRAPVLLPALVTFRTRGGAFGLRGEDGRREHLRGLVSPHRA
;
A
#
# COMPACT_ATOMS: atom_id res chain seq x y z
N MET A 1 44.63 19.04 -5.20
CA MET A 1 43.69 19.11 -6.34
C MET A 1 42.98 17.76 -6.40
N GLY A 2 41.70 17.59 -6.08
CA GLY A 2 40.68 18.52 -5.61
C GLY A 2 39.73 17.75 -4.67
N ASP A 3 39.03 18.54 -3.87
CA ASP A 3 37.91 18.20 -3.01
C ASP A 3 36.73 17.61 -3.78
N GLY A 4 36.13 16.56 -3.21
CA GLY A 4 34.92 15.93 -3.71
C GLY A 4 33.83 15.97 -2.65
N THR A 5 32.97 16.98 -2.80
CA THR A 5 31.84 17.41 -1.99
C THR A 5 30.88 16.32 -1.50
N VAL A 6 30.50 16.44 -0.23
CA VAL A 6 29.33 15.81 0.41
C VAL A 6 28.06 16.46 -0.15
N GLY A 7 27.17 15.64 -0.72
CA GLY A 7 25.84 16.05 -1.18
C GLY A 7 24.75 15.63 -0.20
N ASP A 8 24.12 16.64 0.37
CA ASP A 8 23.14 16.66 1.45
C ASP A 8 21.79 15.98 1.10
N GLY A 9 21.04 15.63 2.15
CA GLY A 9 19.76 14.95 2.08
C GLY A 9 18.66 15.74 1.37
N ALA A 10 17.77 15.00 0.71
CA ALA A 10 16.49 15.51 0.26
C ALA A 10 15.38 14.63 0.86
N THR A 11 14.77 15.17 1.92
CA THR A 11 13.51 14.73 2.53
C THR A 11 12.38 14.86 1.50
N GLY A 12 11.91 13.74 0.98
CA GLY A 12 10.73 13.68 0.11
C GLY A 12 9.45 13.67 0.93
N GLU A 13 8.98 14.85 1.33
CA GLU A 13 7.67 15.08 1.92
C GLU A 13 6.58 14.99 0.84
N TRP A 14 5.55 14.17 1.05
CA TRP A 14 4.35 14.14 0.21
C TRP A 14 3.19 14.79 0.97
N PRO A 15 2.44 15.73 0.38
CA PRO A 15 1.47 16.52 1.11
C PRO A 15 0.21 15.72 1.49
N GLY A 16 -0.24 15.95 2.72
CA GLY A 16 -1.66 15.99 3.09
C GLY A 16 -2.42 14.66 3.13
N ALA A 17 -2.22 13.86 4.18
CA ALA A 17 -3.28 12.98 4.67
C ALA A 17 -4.11 13.77 5.70
N GLU A 18 -5.16 14.45 5.24
CA GLU A 18 -6.11 15.07 6.14
C GLU A 18 -6.89 14.02 6.93
N ALA A 19 -6.90 14.23 8.25
CA ALA A 19 -7.64 13.45 9.22
C ALA A 19 -9.15 13.72 9.05
N ALA A 20 -9.93 12.65 8.96
CA ALA A 20 -11.38 12.75 9.13
C ALA A 20 -11.68 12.94 10.63
N ALA A 21 -12.12 14.14 11.00
CA ALA A 21 -12.86 14.43 12.22
C ALA A 21 -14.14 15.21 11.86
N ALA A 22 -15.21 14.92 12.59
CA ALA A 22 -16.59 15.37 12.33
C ALA A 22 -16.83 16.87 12.63
N GLY A 23 -17.75 17.50 11.87
CA GLY A 23 -18.42 18.77 12.23
C GLY A 23 -18.69 19.74 11.06
N HIS A 24 -19.96 20.04 10.76
CA HIS A 24 -20.47 21.10 9.85
C HIS A 24 -20.81 22.40 10.64
N PRO A 25 -21.25 23.54 10.03
CA PRO A 25 -20.90 24.20 8.75
C PRO A 25 -20.74 25.75 8.86
N ALA A 26 -20.35 26.46 7.78
CA ALA A 26 -21.05 27.64 7.20
C ALA A 26 -20.18 28.61 6.33
N ALA A 27 -20.86 29.21 5.34
CA ALA A 27 -20.66 30.52 4.66
C ALA A 27 -19.81 30.63 3.38
N VAL A 28 -20.14 31.65 2.57
CA VAL A 28 -20.19 31.65 1.09
C VAL A 28 -19.62 32.97 0.48
N HIS A 29 -18.91 32.85 -0.68
CA HIS A 29 -18.67 33.78 -1.84
C HIS A 29 -17.96 35.16 -1.69
N PRO A 30 -17.44 35.86 -2.78
CA PRO A 30 -17.12 35.49 -4.19
C PRO A 30 -15.77 36.02 -4.81
N ALA A 31 -15.44 35.47 -6.01
CA ALA A 31 -14.84 36.02 -7.27
C ALA A 31 -13.48 36.80 -7.37
N ALA A 32 -12.57 36.31 -8.24
CA ALA A 32 -12.22 36.87 -9.58
C ALA A 32 -10.72 36.68 -10.00
N GLY A 33 -10.49 36.30 -11.28
CA GLY A 33 -9.25 36.61 -12.03
C GLY A 33 -8.40 35.44 -12.57
N ARG A 34 -8.38 35.24 -13.90
CA ARG A 34 -7.46 34.36 -14.67
C ARG A 34 -6.44 35.26 -15.42
N PRO A 35 -5.18 34.82 -15.70
CA PRO A 35 -4.85 34.12 -16.97
C PRO A 35 -3.85 32.95 -16.75
N ALA A 36 -4.08 31.73 -17.27
CA ALA A 36 -3.60 31.20 -18.56
C ALA A 36 -2.09 31.35 -18.87
N ALA A 37 -1.30 30.30 -18.66
CA ALA A 37 -0.38 29.69 -19.64
C ALA A 37 0.52 28.62 -18.98
N GLY A 38 0.81 27.54 -19.70
CA GLY A 38 1.81 26.54 -19.31
C GLY A 38 1.30 25.10 -19.27
N ARG A 39 0.90 24.56 -20.43
CA ARG A 39 0.81 23.10 -20.62
C ARG A 39 2.23 22.58 -20.80
N SER A 40 2.72 21.79 -19.86
CA SER A 40 3.84 20.88 -20.10
C SER A 40 3.78 19.71 -19.12
N GLY A 41 3.52 18.52 -19.67
CA GLY A 41 3.82 17.23 -19.04
C GLY A 41 2.82 16.78 -17.98
N GLY A 42 1.58 16.49 -18.38
CA GLY A 42 0.78 15.54 -17.60
C GLY A 42 1.45 14.18 -17.69
N GLU A 43 2.10 13.75 -16.61
CA GLU A 43 2.46 12.35 -16.43
C GLU A 43 1.18 11.54 -16.61
N GLU A 44 1.21 10.55 -17.51
CA GLU A 44 0.07 9.69 -17.80
C GLU A 44 -0.38 9.00 -16.51
N GLU A 45 -1.39 9.57 -15.84
CA GLU A 45 -2.24 8.83 -14.91
C GLU A 45 -2.69 7.58 -15.65
N PRO A 46 -2.36 6.34 -15.21
CA PRO A 46 -2.83 5.15 -15.89
C PRO A 46 -4.35 5.07 -15.76
N GLY A 47 -5.03 5.67 -16.73
CA GLY A 47 -6.47 5.71 -16.87
C GLY A 47 -6.97 4.31 -17.14
N GLY A 48 -7.78 3.79 -16.23
CA GLY A 48 -8.34 2.44 -16.33
C GLY A 48 -9.22 2.11 -15.13
N ALA A 49 -10.09 1.11 -15.28
CA ALA A 49 -10.80 0.56 -14.15
C ALA A 49 -9.84 -0.30 -13.29
N TRP A 50 -10.12 -0.38 -11.99
CA TRP A 50 -9.41 -1.32 -11.13
C TRP A 50 -9.88 -2.75 -11.43
N ALA A 51 -8.97 -3.63 -11.82
CA ALA A 51 -9.23 -5.07 -11.77
C ALA A 51 -9.24 -5.53 -10.31
N ALA A 52 -10.14 -6.43 -9.95
CA ALA A 52 -10.33 -6.90 -8.58
C ALA A 52 -10.49 -8.42 -8.51
N GLU A 53 -10.02 -9.04 -7.43
CA GLU A 53 -10.12 -10.46 -7.16
C GLU A 53 -10.27 -10.69 -5.65
N GLU A 54 -11.12 -11.63 -5.24
CA GLU A 54 -11.31 -12.00 -3.85
C GLU A 54 -10.37 -13.14 -3.44
N TRP A 55 -9.71 -12.98 -2.29
CA TRP A 55 -8.80 -13.95 -1.72
C TRP A 55 -9.24 -14.37 -0.33
N THR A 56 -9.17 -15.68 -0.09
CA THR A 56 -9.17 -16.23 1.26
C THR A 56 -7.75 -16.25 1.81
N VAL A 57 -7.53 -15.58 2.93
CA VAL A 57 -6.29 -15.59 3.69
C VAL A 57 -6.39 -16.63 4.81
N PRO A 58 -5.65 -17.76 4.73
CA PRO A 58 -5.81 -18.86 5.67
C PRO A 58 -5.35 -18.50 7.09
N ALA A 59 -6.01 -19.07 8.10
CA ALA A 59 -5.66 -18.86 9.51
C ALA A 59 -4.22 -19.24 9.86
N ALA A 60 -3.65 -20.23 9.16
CA ALA A 60 -2.31 -20.74 9.41
C ALA A 60 -1.20 -19.94 8.70
N ILE A 61 -1.54 -18.91 7.91
CA ILE A 61 -0.56 -18.28 7.03
C ILE A 61 0.58 -17.58 7.77
N GLY A 62 0.30 -17.00 8.94
CA GLY A 62 1.33 -16.41 9.79
C GLY A 62 2.40 -17.43 10.19
N ARG A 63 2.00 -18.62 10.64
CA ARG A 63 2.97 -19.69 10.98
C ARG A 63 3.71 -20.23 9.76
N ARG A 64 3.01 -20.41 8.63
CA ARG A 64 3.64 -20.90 7.39
C ARG A 64 4.67 -19.91 6.86
N TYR A 65 4.36 -18.62 6.86
CA TYR A 65 5.30 -17.59 6.42
C TYR A 65 6.49 -17.48 7.37
N ALA A 66 6.25 -17.48 8.69
CA ALA A 66 7.32 -17.45 9.71
C ALA A 66 8.32 -18.60 9.57
N ALA A 67 7.87 -19.78 9.13
CA ALA A 67 8.74 -20.93 8.90
C ALA A 67 9.71 -20.72 7.73
N VAL A 68 9.34 -19.92 6.73
CA VAL A 68 10.16 -19.65 5.53
C VAL A 68 10.96 -18.36 5.67
N SER A 69 10.36 -17.30 6.22
CA SER A 69 10.98 -15.98 6.34
C SER A 69 11.87 -15.83 7.57
N GLY A 70 11.69 -16.67 8.59
CA GLY A 70 12.32 -16.52 9.90
C GLY A 70 11.66 -15.47 10.80
N ASP A 71 10.68 -14.70 10.31
CA ASP A 71 9.94 -13.73 11.12
C ASP A 71 8.95 -14.44 12.06
N ARG A 72 9.43 -14.76 13.25
CA ARG A 72 8.66 -15.41 14.33
C ARG A 72 8.06 -14.41 15.33
N ASN A 73 7.76 -13.18 14.91
CA ASN A 73 7.07 -12.22 15.78
C ASN A 73 5.74 -12.83 16.33
N PRO A 74 5.55 -12.90 17.66
CA PRO A 74 4.43 -13.62 18.26
C PRO A 74 3.04 -13.15 17.83
N ILE A 75 2.88 -11.91 17.35
CA ILE A 75 1.59 -11.37 16.88
C ILE A 75 1.02 -12.12 15.67
N HIS A 76 1.86 -12.86 14.93
CA HIS A 76 1.46 -13.61 13.73
C HIS A 76 1.18 -15.09 13.98
N LEU A 77 1.56 -15.63 15.14
CA LEU A 77 1.61 -17.07 15.35
C LEU A 77 0.30 -17.63 15.93
N HIS A 78 -0.24 -16.94 16.94
CA HIS A 78 -1.41 -17.39 17.68
C HIS A 78 -2.21 -16.21 18.28
N PRO A 79 -3.55 -16.32 18.44
CA PRO A 79 -4.33 -15.29 19.12
C PRO A 79 -3.84 -14.99 20.54
N LEU A 80 -3.46 -16.01 21.32
CA LEU A 80 -3.00 -15.82 22.70
C LEU A 80 -1.74 -14.94 22.79
N THR A 81 -0.83 -15.06 21.82
CA THR A 81 0.39 -14.26 21.78
C THR A 81 0.17 -12.87 21.16
N ALA A 82 -0.91 -12.69 20.39
CA ALA A 82 -1.27 -11.40 19.79
C ALA A 82 -2.09 -10.50 20.74
N ARG A 83 -2.84 -11.09 21.69
CA ARG A 83 -3.70 -10.37 22.64
C ARG A 83 -3.00 -9.29 23.46
N PRO A 84 -1.77 -9.50 23.99
CA PRO A 84 -1.05 -8.45 24.73
C PRO A 84 -0.78 -7.19 23.90
N PHE A 85 -0.83 -7.30 22.57
CA PHE A 85 -0.61 -6.18 21.63
C PHE A 85 -1.93 -5.59 21.11
N GLY A 86 -3.06 -5.89 21.75
CA GLY A 86 -4.38 -5.34 21.40
C GLY A 86 -5.12 -6.08 20.29
N PHE A 87 -4.59 -7.21 19.81
CA PHE A 87 -5.21 -7.96 18.72
C PHE A 87 -6.01 -9.16 19.21
N ARG A 88 -7.28 -9.25 18.81
CA ARG A 88 -8.16 -10.38 19.17
C ARG A 88 -7.80 -11.68 18.44
N ARG A 89 -7.08 -11.58 17.33
CA ARG A 89 -6.66 -12.67 16.45
C ARG A 89 -5.23 -12.44 15.99
N ALA A 90 -4.55 -13.48 15.55
CA ALA A 90 -3.26 -13.33 14.89
C ALA A 90 -3.41 -12.53 13.59
N LEU A 91 -2.35 -11.85 13.17
CA LEU A 91 -2.33 -11.05 11.94
C LEU A 91 -1.54 -11.78 10.87
N ALA A 92 -1.85 -11.56 9.60
CA ALA A 92 -0.91 -11.88 8.52
C ALA A 92 0.34 -11.00 8.64
N HIS A 93 1.50 -11.53 8.27
CA HIS A 93 2.72 -10.72 8.12
C HIS A 93 2.54 -9.68 7.03
N GLY A 94 2.98 -8.44 7.28
CA GLY A 94 2.95 -7.38 6.25
C GLY A 94 3.72 -7.80 5.00
N MET A 95 4.91 -8.36 5.17
CA MET A 95 5.74 -8.83 4.06
C MET A 95 5.11 -9.99 3.29
N TRP A 96 4.33 -10.85 3.94
CA TRP A 96 3.54 -11.87 3.24
C TRP A 96 2.48 -11.23 2.34
N THR A 97 1.73 -10.24 2.84
CA THR A 97 0.70 -9.55 2.03
C THR A 97 1.30 -8.80 0.83
N LYS A 98 2.48 -8.17 1.00
CA LYS A 98 3.26 -7.59 -0.10
C LYS A 98 3.64 -8.66 -1.13
N ALA A 99 4.26 -9.75 -0.68
CA ALA A 99 4.71 -10.82 -1.56
C ALA A 99 3.56 -11.47 -2.33
N ARG A 100 2.41 -11.69 -1.68
CA ARG A 100 1.22 -12.25 -2.35
C ARG A 100 0.66 -11.31 -3.43
N CYS A 101 0.66 -10.00 -3.19
CA CYS A 101 0.27 -9.02 -4.21
C CYS A 101 1.23 -9.04 -5.40
N LEU A 102 2.54 -9.07 -5.16
CA LEU A 102 3.53 -9.15 -6.23
C LEU A 102 3.43 -10.46 -7.00
N ALA A 103 3.21 -11.60 -6.33
CA ALA A 103 2.97 -12.87 -7.01
C ALA A 103 1.76 -12.79 -7.95
N ALA A 104 0.65 -12.18 -7.50
CA ALA A 104 -0.53 -11.99 -8.35
C ALA A 104 -0.26 -11.06 -9.54
N LEU A 105 0.60 -10.04 -9.40
CA LEU A 105 1.02 -9.20 -10.52
C LEU A 105 1.93 -9.96 -11.49
N ALA A 106 2.84 -10.79 -10.98
CA ALA A 106 3.72 -11.63 -11.78
C ALA A 106 2.92 -12.64 -12.62
N GLU A 107 1.93 -13.31 -12.01
CA GLU A 107 1.00 -14.23 -12.69
C GLU A 107 0.24 -13.56 -13.84
N ARG A 108 0.06 -12.24 -13.79
CA ARG A 108 -0.61 -11.43 -14.81
C ARG A 108 0.36 -10.85 -15.85
N GLY A 109 1.67 -11.10 -15.72
CA GLY A 109 2.69 -10.46 -16.57
C GLY A 109 2.79 -8.95 -16.37
N ALA A 110 2.34 -8.43 -15.21
CA ALA A 110 2.26 -7.00 -14.92
C ALA A 110 3.49 -6.45 -14.18
N LEU A 111 4.52 -7.28 -13.96
CA LEU A 111 5.79 -6.84 -13.38
C LEU A 111 6.84 -6.67 -14.50
N PRO A 112 7.53 -5.51 -14.57
CA PRO A 112 8.72 -5.35 -15.39
C PRO A 112 9.83 -6.33 -15.00
N GLU A 113 10.86 -6.47 -15.83
CA GLU A 113 12.07 -7.25 -15.51
C GLU A 113 12.83 -6.65 -14.31
N GLU A 114 13.01 -5.32 -14.32
CA GLU A 114 13.61 -4.55 -13.22
C GLU A 114 12.63 -3.50 -12.70
N PHE A 115 12.37 -3.51 -11.39
CA PHE A 115 11.41 -2.62 -10.78
C PHE A 115 11.68 -2.35 -9.31
N THR A 116 11.18 -1.21 -8.84
CA THR A 116 11.08 -0.85 -7.44
C THR A 116 9.62 -1.00 -6.98
N VAL A 117 9.43 -1.48 -5.75
CA VAL A 117 8.10 -1.58 -5.15
C VAL A 117 8.02 -0.74 -3.89
N THR A 118 7.19 0.29 -3.94
CA THR A 118 6.82 1.09 -2.76
C THR A 118 5.51 0.55 -2.20
N VAL A 119 5.46 0.27 -0.90
CA VAL A 119 4.26 -0.25 -0.22
C VAL A 119 4.02 0.57 1.04
N THR A 120 2.76 0.93 1.27
CA THR A 120 2.31 1.47 2.56
C THR A 120 1.28 0.53 3.18
N PHE A 121 1.59 0.03 4.37
CA PHE A 121 0.67 -0.73 5.19
C PHE A 121 -0.20 0.24 6.00
N ARG A 122 -1.53 0.12 5.88
CA ARG A 122 -2.50 1.00 6.54
C ARG A 122 -3.25 0.33 7.69
N ALA A 123 -3.56 -0.96 7.54
CA ALA A 123 -4.30 -1.70 8.56
C ALA A 123 -3.91 -3.19 8.58
N PRO A 124 -3.89 -3.84 9.76
CA PRO A 124 -3.56 -5.25 9.88
C PRO A 124 -4.63 -6.14 9.23
N VAL A 125 -4.21 -7.28 8.66
CA VAL A 125 -5.10 -8.34 8.18
C VAL A 125 -5.27 -9.37 9.29
N LEU A 126 -6.40 -9.35 10.00
CA LEU A 126 -6.69 -10.30 11.08
C LEU A 126 -7.10 -11.67 10.52
N LEU A 127 -6.48 -12.75 10.99
CA LEU A 127 -6.62 -14.09 10.43
C LEU A 127 -7.75 -14.92 11.08
N PRO A 128 -8.44 -15.79 10.32
CA PRO A 128 -8.51 -15.82 8.85
C PRO A 128 -9.24 -14.58 8.30
N ALA A 129 -9.03 -14.26 7.02
CA ALA A 129 -9.66 -13.10 6.38
C ALA A 129 -10.15 -13.41 4.96
N LEU A 130 -11.20 -12.72 4.54
CA LEU A 130 -11.50 -12.46 3.13
C LEU A 130 -11.01 -11.05 2.79
N VAL A 131 -10.30 -10.93 1.67
CA VAL A 131 -9.74 -9.66 1.21
C VAL A 131 -9.92 -9.53 -0.29
N THR A 132 -10.03 -8.30 -0.78
CA THR A 132 -10.07 -8.02 -2.21
C THR A 132 -8.73 -7.45 -2.64
N PHE A 133 -8.01 -8.17 -3.48
CA PHE A 133 -6.87 -7.65 -4.21
C PHE A 133 -7.35 -6.80 -5.37
N ARG A 134 -6.70 -5.66 -5.60
CA ARG A 134 -7.03 -4.75 -6.68
C ARG A 134 -5.77 -4.23 -7.35
N THR A 135 -5.80 -4.04 -8.66
CA THR A 135 -4.70 -3.45 -9.41
C THR A 135 -5.18 -2.56 -10.57
N ARG A 136 -4.37 -1.56 -10.92
CA ARG A 136 -4.58 -0.65 -12.04
C ARG A 136 -3.23 -0.09 -12.50
N GLY A 137 -2.79 -0.45 -13.70
CA GLY A 137 -1.43 -0.12 -14.17
C GLY A 137 -0.38 -0.63 -13.19
N GLY A 138 0.56 0.22 -12.77
CA GLY A 138 1.56 -0.12 -11.75
C GLY A 138 1.04 -0.10 -10.30
N ALA A 139 -0.18 0.39 -10.05
CA ALA A 139 -0.73 0.48 -8.70
C ALA A 139 -1.44 -0.82 -8.28
N PHE A 140 -1.35 -1.15 -7.00
CA PHE A 140 -2.07 -2.28 -6.40
C PHE A 140 -2.51 -2.00 -4.96
N GLY A 141 -3.45 -2.79 -4.47
CA GLY A 141 -3.92 -2.67 -3.10
C GLY A 141 -4.64 -3.92 -2.61
N LEU A 142 -4.74 -4.03 -1.29
CA LEU A 142 -5.47 -5.08 -0.59
C LEU A 142 -6.49 -4.43 0.35
N ARG A 143 -7.76 -4.78 0.17
CA ARG A 143 -8.86 -4.26 1.00
C ARG A 143 -9.54 -5.39 1.76
N GLY A 144 -10.17 -5.07 2.88
CA GLY A 144 -11.03 -6.01 3.58
C GLY A 144 -12.26 -6.35 2.75
N GLU A 145 -12.98 -7.40 3.15
CA GLU A 145 -14.21 -7.90 2.54
C GLU A 145 -15.26 -6.81 2.28
N ASP A 146 -15.39 -5.85 3.20
CA ASP A 146 -16.34 -4.73 3.06
C ASP A 146 -15.91 -3.65 2.04
N GLY A 147 -14.70 -3.76 1.47
CA GLY A 147 -14.11 -2.79 0.56
C GLY A 147 -13.76 -1.43 1.19
N ARG A 148 -14.06 -1.22 2.48
CA ARG A 148 -13.86 0.04 3.21
C ARG A 148 -12.49 0.09 3.85
N ARG A 149 -12.05 -1.01 4.48
CA ARG A 149 -10.75 -1.07 5.15
C ARG A 149 -9.64 -1.32 4.13
N GLU A 150 -8.73 -0.37 3.98
CA GLU A 150 -7.51 -0.56 3.19
C GLU A 150 -6.41 -1.16 4.07
N HIS A 151 -5.92 -2.34 3.72
CA HIS A 151 -4.84 -3.02 4.44
C HIS A 151 -3.47 -2.59 3.95
N LEU A 152 -3.29 -2.54 2.63
CA LEU A 152 -2.10 -2.03 1.99
C LEU A 152 -2.43 -1.39 0.65
N ARG A 153 -1.57 -0.45 0.25
CA ARG A 153 -1.47 0.05 -1.12
C ARG A 153 -0.01 -0.01 -1.55
N GLY A 154 0.22 -0.21 -2.84
CA GLY A 154 1.57 -0.19 -3.39
C GLY A 154 1.61 0.29 -4.83
N LEU A 155 2.82 0.64 -5.24
CA LEU A 155 3.16 1.06 -6.58
C LEU A 155 4.40 0.30 -7.03
N VAL A 156 4.31 -0.31 -8.21
CA VAL A 156 5.44 -0.85 -8.95
C VAL A 156 5.89 0.21 -9.94
N SER A 157 7.15 0.61 -9.84
CA SER A 157 7.79 1.57 -10.74
C SER A 157 8.94 0.87 -11.47
N PRO A 158 8.98 0.89 -12.81
CA PRO A 158 10.12 0.35 -13.56
C PRO A 158 11.41 1.06 -13.14
N HIS A 159 12.50 0.31 -13.08
CA HIS A 159 13.81 0.92 -12.93
C HIS A 159 14.17 1.62 -14.25
N ARG A 160 14.40 2.94 -14.22
CA ARG A 160 14.93 3.66 -15.38
C ARG A 160 16.44 3.63 -15.29
N ALA A 161 17.08 2.96 -16.25
CA ALA A 161 18.52 3.05 -16.49
C ALA A 161 18.90 4.45 -17.00
#